data_AF-A0A7R9MHZ6-F1
#
_entry.id   AF-A0A7R9MHZ6-F1
#
_cell.length_a   1.000
_cell.length_b   1.000
_cell.length_c   1.000
_cell.angle_alpha   90.00
_cell.angle_beta   90.00
_cell.angle_gamma   90.00
#
_symmetry.space_group_name_H-M   'P 1'
#
loop_
_entity.id
_entity.type
_entity.pdbx_description
1 polymer ?
#
loop_
_entity_poly.entity_id
_entity_poly.type
_entity_poly.pdbx_seq_one_letter_code
_entity_poly.pdbx_strand_id
1 'polypeptide(L)'
;MTRQNAIPSSDGQSMTTALIPLWDMSNHKHGKLTTDYDLSADSGICRAMTDFNTGEQIFIYYGSRSNGEFFVHNGFVYNDNCDDFVPLRLGISRNDPLFQQKYDLCKRLDLNVSGVYRELEFWLQSDTLFVDSIGAFTQWLPETGIPNRLQ
;
A
#
# COMPACT_ATOMS: atom_id res chain seq x y z
N MET A 1 -11.59 3.67 -12.78
CA MET A 1 -10.65 3.47 -11.66
C MET A 1 -10.82 2.13 -10.92
N THR A 2 -12.03 1.71 -10.51
CA THR A 2 -12.24 0.50 -9.66
C THR A 2 -11.89 -0.86 -10.28
N ARG A 3 -11.96 -0.99 -11.62
CA ARG A 3 -11.76 -2.24 -12.37
C ARG A 3 -10.77 -2.12 -13.53
N GLN A 4 -10.02 -1.01 -13.58
CA GLN A 4 -9.04 -0.78 -14.63
C GLN A 4 -7.74 -1.53 -14.34
N ASN A 5 -7.13 -2.14 -15.35
CA ASN A 5 -5.89 -2.89 -15.22
C ASN A 5 -4.88 -2.40 -16.25
N ALA A 6 -3.61 -2.36 -15.86
CA ALA A 6 -2.52 -2.12 -16.79
C ALA A 6 -2.12 -3.46 -17.41
N ILE A 7 -2.20 -3.56 -18.73
CA ILE A 7 -1.74 -4.73 -19.51
C ILE A 7 -0.73 -4.28 -20.55
N PRO A 8 0.15 -5.17 -21.03
CA PRO A 8 1.02 -4.86 -22.16
C PRO A 8 0.21 -4.47 -23.41
N SER A 9 0.75 -3.56 -24.22
CA SER A 9 0.27 -3.34 -25.59
C SER A 9 0.51 -4.59 -26.46
N SER A 10 -0.19 -4.71 -27.58
CA SER A 10 -0.07 -5.87 -28.47
C SER A 10 1.34 -6.10 -29.02
N ASP A 11 2.20 -5.07 -29.03
CA ASP A 11 3.61 -5.15 -29.40
C ASP A 11 4.56 -5.42 -28.20
N GLY A 12 4.02 -5.47 -26.98
CA GLY A 12 4.75 -5.66 -25.72
C GLY A 12 5.66 -4.50 -25.32
N GLN A 13 5.66 -3.37 -26.04
CA GLN A 13 6.61 -2.28 -25.83
C GLN A 13 6.14 -1.25 -24.79
N SER A 14 4.84 -1.22 -24.49
CA SER A 14 4.24 -0.25 -23.59
C SER A 14 3.15 -0.90 -22.74
N MET A 15 2.69 -0.19 -21.72
CA MET A 15 1.52 -0.59 -20.93
C MET A 15 0.32 0.25 -21.36
N THR A 16 -0.82 -0.39 -21.55
CA THR A 16 -2.12 0.24 -21.81
C THR A 16 -3.12 -0.10 -20.71
N THR A 17 -4.17 0.70 -20.58
CA THR A 17 -5.24 0.46 -19.59
C THR A 17 -6.40 -0.26 -20.26
N ALA A 18 -6.86 -1.36 -19.64
CA ALA A 18 -7.97 -2.16 -20.12
C ALA A 18 -8.97 -2.52 -19.02
N LEU A 19 -10.19 -2.87 -19.44
CA LEU A 19 -11.16 -3.60 -18.64
C LEU A 19 -11.11 -5.06 -19.09
N ILE A 20 -11.10 -6.01 -18.14
CA ILE A 20 -10.92 -7.44 -18.42
C ILE A 20 -12.22 -8.16 -18.01
N PRO A 21 -13.14 -8.38 -18.97
CA PRO A 21 -14.44 -9.00 -18.68
C PRO A 21 -14.28 -10.36 -17.99
N LEU A 22 -15.31 -10.75 -17.24
CA LEU A 22 -15.37 -11.99 -16.45
C LEU A 22 -14.40 -12.00 -15.28
N TRP A 23 -13.10 -11.87 -15.53
CA TRP A 23 -12.07 -11.85 -14.49
C TRP A 23 -12.30 -10.73 -13.48
N ASP A 24 -12.66 -9.53 -13.97
CA ASP A 24 -12.88 -8.35 -13.13
C ASP A 24 -14.09 -8.46 -12.20
N MET A 25 -14.93 -9.49 -12.32
CA MET A 25 -16.01 -9.80 -11.37
C MET A 25 -15.51 -10.38 -10.03
N SER A 26 -14.27 -10.87 -10.01
CA SER A 26 -13.67 -11.49 -8.82
C SER A 26 -13.43 -10.46 -7.71
N ASN A 27 -13.83 -10.78 -6.48
CA ASN A 27 -13.64 -9.90 -5.33
C ASN A 27 -12.24 -10.01 -4.71
N HIS A 28 -11.89 -9.00 -3.90
CA HIS A 28 -10.60 -8.94 -3.21
C HIS A 28 -10.54 -9.90 -2.00
N LYS A 29 -9.41 -10.59 -1.84
CA LYS A 29 -8.97 -11.19 -0.58
C LYS A 29 -7.45 -11.09 -0.48
N HIS A 30 -6.93 -10.92 0.74
CA HIS A 30 -5.48 -10.86 0.96
C HIS A 30 -4.79 -12.15 0.49
N GLY A 31 -3.64 -12.01 -0.16
CA GLY A 31 -2.84 -13.12 -0.67
C GLY A 31 -1.73 -12.66 -1.60
N LYS A 32 -1.44 -13.47 -2.63
CA LYS A 32 -0.40 -13.17 -3.62
C LYS A 32 -1.03 -12.83 -4.97
N LEU A 33 -0.32 -12.04 -5.77
CA LEU A 33 -0.72 -11.78 -7.14
C LEU A 33 -0.57 -13.07 -7.96
N THR A 34 -1.67 -13.56 -8.53
CA THR A 34 -1.71 -14.79 -9.35
C THR A 34 -2.29 -14.57 -10.73
N THR A 35 -2.49 -13.30 -11.11
CA THR A 35 -2.93 -12.89 -12.44
C THR A 35 -1.76 -12.29 -13.20
N ASP A 36 -1.62 -12.67 -14.47
CA ASP A 36 -0.59 -12.20 -15.38
C ASP A 36 -1.17 -12.09 -16.82
N TYR A 37 -0.39 -11.55 -17.75
CA TYR A 37 -0.74 -11.48 -19.17
C TYR A 37 0.24 -12.31 -20.01
N ASP A 38 -0.29 -13.23 -20.80
CA ASP A 38 0.51 -14.00 -21.74
C ASP A 38 0.48 -13.33 -23.12
N LEU A 39 1.61 -12.72 -23.48
CA LEU A 39 1.82 -12.08 -24.79
C LEU A 39 1.76 -13.06 -25.96
N SER A 40 2.14 -14.32 -25.75
CA SER A 40 2.15 -15.32 -26.82
C SER A 40 0.75 -15.82 -27.17
N ALA A 41 -0.12 -15.92 -26.15
CA ALA A 41 -1.51 -16.31 -26.29
C ALA A 41 -2.47 -15.11 -26.41
N ASP A 42 -1.96 -13.88 -26.31
CA ASP A 42 -2.71 -12.61 -26.27
C ASP A 42 -3.90 -12.66 -25.29
N SER A 43 -3.64 -13.11 -24.05
CA SER A 43 -4.70 -13.33 -23.07
C SER A 43 -4.25 -13.14 -21.63
N GLY A 44 -5.20 -12.77 -20.76
CA GLY A 44 -4.98 -12.76 -19.32
C GLY A 44 -5.02 -14.18 -18.73
N ILE A 45 -4.05 -14.51 -17.89
CA ILE A 45 -3.99 -15.77 -17.15
C ILE A 45 -4.21 -15.50 -15.67
N CYS A 46 -5.19 -16.18 -15.07
CA CYS A 46 -5.42 -16.15 -13.62
C CYS A 46 -5.29 -17.55 -13.03
N ARG A 47 -4.39 -17.70 -12.05
CA ARG A 47 -4.24 -18.94 -11.27
C ARG A 47 -4.93 -18.79 -9.93
N ALA A 48 -5.46 -19.90 -9.41
CA ALA A 48 -6.07 -19.90 -8.08
C ALA A 48 -5.03 -19.53 -7.02
N MET A 49 -5.36 -18.55 -6.16
CA MET A 49 -4.49 -18.11 -5.07
C MET A 49 -4.43 -19.10 -3.90
N THR A 50 -5.45 -19.95 -3.82
CA THR A 50 -5.64 -21.01 -2.83
C THR A 50 -6.60 -22.05 -3.41
N ASP A 51 -6.80 -23.15 -2.71
CA ASP A 51 -7.80 -24.15 -3.10
C ASP A 51 -9.20 -23.60 -2.81
N PHE A 52 -10.13 -23.79 -3.76
CA PHE A 52 -11.54 -23.40 -3.61
C PHE A 52 -12.42 -24.65 -3.68
N ASN A 53 -13.27 -24.83 -2.68
CA ASN A 53 -14.27 -25.91 -2.70
C ASN A 53 -15.44 -25.54 -3.63
N THR A 54 -16.19 -26.55 -4.06
CA THR A 54 -17.41 -26.32 -4.85
C THR A 54 -18.41 -25.48 -4.06
N GLY A 55 -18.88 -24.39 -4.66
CA GLY A 55 -19.81 -23.44 -4.03
C GLY A 55 -19.14 -22.31 -3.25
N GLU A 56 -17.81 -22.33 -3.09
CA GLU A 56 -17.07 -21.20 -2.53
C GLU A 56 -16.89 -20.08 -3.55
N GLN A 57 -16.87 -18.85 -3.05
CA GLN A 57 -16.57 -17.68 -3.86
C GLN A 57 -15.09 -17.67 -4.25
N ILE A 58 -14.82 -17.43 -5.52
CA ILE A 58 -13.47 -17.23 -6.04
C ILE A 58 -13.05 -15.79 -5.75
N PHE A 59 -11.89 -15.66 -5.10
CA PHE A 59 -11.27 -14.37 -4.81
C PHE A 59 -9.94 -14.23 -5.54
N ILE A 60 -9.52 -12.98 -5.74
CA ILE A 60 -8.19 -12.62 -6.22
C ILE A 60 -7.58 -11.57 -5.29
N TYR A 61 -6.27 -11.43 -5.35
CA TYR A 61 -5.57 -10.35 -4.65
C TYR A 61 -5.41 -9.14 -5.59
N TYR A 62 -5.96 -7.98 -5.20
CA TYR A 62 -5.92 -6.75 -6.01
C TYR A 62 -4.56 -6.01 -5.95
N GLY A 63 -3.62 -6.53 -5.16
CA GLY A 63 -2.33 -5.90 -4.88
C GLY A 63 -2.27 -5.25 -3.49
N SER A 64 -1.05 -4.90 -3.09
CA SER A 64 -0.74 -4.28 -1.80
C SER A 64 -1.18 -2.82 -1.84
N ARG A 65 -2.33 -2.55 -1.22
CA ARG A 65 -3.01 -1.25 -1.21
C ARG A 65 -3.51 -0.95 0.19
N SER A 66 -3.45 0.32 0.59
CA SER A 66 -4.05 0.73 1.86
C SER A 66 -5.56 0.76 1.79
N ASN A 67 -6.23 0.75 2.95
CA ASN A 67 -7.67 0.97 3.03
C ASN A 67 -8.07 2.36 2.53
N GLY A 68 -7.18 3.37 2.65
CA GLY A 68 -7.38 4.67 2.01
C GLY A 68 -7.44 4.54 0.48
N GLU A 69 -6.53 3.76 -0.11
CA GLU A 69 -6.51 3.48 -1.54
C GLU A 69 -7.72 2.63 -1.96
N PHE A 70 -8.10 1.58 -1.21
CA PHE A 70 -9.30 0.77 -1.50
C PHE A 70 -10.58 1.60 -1.41
N PHE A 71 -10.72 2.46 -0.40
CA PHE A 71 -11.92 3.25 -0.23
C PHE A 71 -12.10 4.24 -1.39
N VAL A 72 -11.05 5.01 -1.70
CA VAL A 72 -11.09 6.04 -2.75
C VAL A 72 -11.15 5.42 -4.15
N HIS A 73 -10.36 4.36 -4.41
CA HIS A 73 -10.19 3.84 -5.77
C HIS A 73 -11.01 2.59 -6.09
N ASN A 74 -11.46 1.83 -5.09
CA ASN A 74 -12.22 0.59 -5.27
C ASN A 74 -13.60 0.62 -4.59
N GLY A 75 -13.89 1.62 -3.75
CA GLY A 75 -15.20 1.83 -3.15
C GLY A 75 -15.53 0.89 -1.98
N PHE A 76 -14.52 0.29 -1.33
CA PHE A 76 -14.71 -0.56 -0.15
C PHE A 76 -13.56 -0.42 0.86
N VAL A 77 -13.77 -0.91 2.08
CA VAL A 77 -12.75 -1.04 3.12
C VAL A 77 -12.57 -2.52 3.44
N TYR A 78 -11.33 -2.97 3.59
CA TYR A 78 -10.98 -4.34 3.93
C TYR A 78 -10.49 -4.42 5.38
N ASN A 79 -11.27 -5.08 6.23
CA ASN A 79 -11.03 -5.06 7.69
C ASN A 79 -9.69 -5.69 8.10
N ASP A 80 -9.31 -6.80 7.46
CA ASP A 80 -8.11 -7.56 7.80
C ASP A 80 -6.95 -7.23 6.83
N ASN A 81 -6.81 -5.95 6.47
CA ASN A 81 -5.78 -5.51 5.53
C ASN A 81 -4.40 -5.42 6.19
N CYS A 82 -3.55 -6.42 5.98
CA CYS A 82 -2.16 -6.36 6.45
C CYS A 82 -1.23 -5.52 5.55
N ASP A 83 -1.74 -4.97 4.44
CA ASP A 83 -1.06 -4.00 3.59
C ASP A 83 -1.54 -2.57 3.86
N ASP A 84 -2.28 -2.35 4.96
CA ASP A 84 -2.78 -1.02 5.31
C ASP A 84 -1.68 -0.13 5.85
N PHE A 85 -1.63 1.12 5.38
CA PHE A 85 -0.61 2.08 5.79
C PHE A 85 -1.11 3.51 5.69
N VAL A 86 -0.46 4.43 6.42
CA VAL A 86 -0.70 5.87 6.32
C VAL A 86 0.56 6.57 5.80
N PRO A 87 0.47 7.33 4.69
CA PRO A 87 1.62 8.01 4.13
C PRO A 87 2.16 9.08 5.09
N LEU A 88 3.41 8.94 5.51
CA LEU A 88 4.08 9.91 6.38
C LEU A 88 5.01 10.81 5.56
N ARG A 89 4.80 12.12 5.64
CA ARG A 89 5.69 13.10 5.00
C ARG A 89 6.80 13.50 5.95
N LEU A 90 8.03 13.15 5.61
CA LEU A 90 9.22 13.49 6.38
C LEU A 90 10.19 14.30 5.53
N GLY A 91 10.96 15.16 6.18
CA GLY A 91 12.05 15.87 5.53
C GLY A 91 12.94 16.58 6.52
N ILE A 92 14.20 16.76 6.14
CA ILE A 92 15.18 17.48 6.95
C ILE A 92 15.00 18.98 6.68
N SER A 93 14.76 19.75 7.75
CA SER A 93 14.60 21.20 7.66
C SER A 93 15.89 21.87 7.19
N ARG A 94 15.78 22.85 6.28
CA ARG A 94 16.94 23.67 5.85
C ARG A 94 17.54 24.53 6.97
N ASN A 95 16.77 24.77 8.02
CA ASN A 95 17.23 25.53 9.19
C ASN A 95 17.93 24.63 10.22
N ASP A 96 17.99 23.31 9.99
CA ASP A 96 18.75 22.40 10.84
C ASP A 96 20.26 22.74 10.73
N PRO A 97 20.94 23.04 11.85
CA PRO A 97 22.38 23.32 11.84
C PRO A 97 23.22 22.20 11.21
N LEU A 98 22.71 20.96 11.22
CA LEU A 98 23.34 19.77 10.66
C LEU A 98 22.79 19.41 9.27
N PHE A 99 22.03 20.29 8.62
CA PHE A 99 21.38 20.02 7.34
C PHE A 99 22.34 19.43 6.31
N GLN A 100 23.50 20.06 6.11
CA GLN A 100 24.47 19.62 5.10
C GLN A 100 24.98 18.20 5.36
N GLN A 101 25.28 17.87 6.62
CA GLN A 101 25.76 16.54 7.01
C GLN A 101 24.69 15.47 6.79
N LYS A 102 23.44 15.76 7.20
CA LYS A 102 22.31 14.85 7.00
C LYS A 102 21.97 14.69 5.52
N TYR A 103 22.05 15.76 4.74
CA TYR A 103 21.86 15.77 3.29
C TYR A 103 22.88 14.86 2.59
N ASP A 104 24.17 15.02 2.89
CA ASP A 104 25.24 14.22 2.29
C ASP A 104 25.16 12.75 2.71
N LEU A 105 24.67 12.46 3.92
CA LEU A 105 24.36 11.10 4.36
C LEU A 105 23.19 10.50 3.56
N CYS A 106 22.07 11.21 3.44
CA CYS A 106 20.92 10.77 2.65
C CYS A 106 21.32 10.46 1.21
N LYS A 107 22.12 11.34 0.58
CA LYS A 107 22.60 11.12 -0.79
C LYS A 107 23.47 9.88 -0.94
N ARG A 108 24.33 9.58 0.05
CA ARG A 108 25.16 8.37 0.04
C ARG A 108 24.35 7.09 0.24
N LEU A 109 23.24 7.17 0.98
CA LEU A 109 22.33 6.06 1.22
C LEU A 109 21.22 5.94 0.17
N ASP A 110 21.25 6.77 -0.87
CA ASP A 110 20.19 6.87 -1.89
C ASP A 110 18.79 7.13 -1.29
N LEU A 111 18.76 7.91 -0.21
CA LEU A 111 17.53 8.34 0.47
C LEU A 111 17.16 9.75 0.04
N ASN A 112 15.85 9.96 -0.18
CA ASN A 112 15.31 11.30 -0.39
C ASN A 112 15.42 12.13 0.91
N VAL A 113 15.85 13.39 0.78
CA VAL A 113 15.99 14.35 1.90
C VAL A 113 14.63 14.85 2.39
N SER A 114 13.62 14.79 1.52
CA SER A 114 12.23 15.06 1.81
C SER A 114 11.37 14.19 0.91
N GLY A 115 10.35 13.55 1.47
CA GLY A 115 9.55 12.55 0.76
C GLY A 115 8.31 12.13 1.52
N VAL A 116 7.51 11.29 0.87
CA VAL A 116 6.38 10.58 1.48
C VAL A 116 6.77 9.11 1.57
N TYR A 117 6.63 8.54 2.76
CA TYR A 117 7.05 7.18 3.08
C TYR A 117 5.82 6.36 3.46
N ARG A 118 5.74 5.11 2.99
CA ARG A 118 4.57 4.24 3.20
C ARG A 118 4.54 3.64 4.60
N GLU A 119 5.68 3.25 5.16
CA GLU A 119 5.80 2.82 6.55
C GLU A 119 7.28 2.80 6.96
N LEU A 120 7.56 3.02 8.24
CA LEU A 120 8.92 2.97 8.80
C LEU A 120 9.31 1.56 9.28
N GLU A 121 8.57 0.50 8.91
CA GLU A 121 8.85 -0.86 9.38
C GLU A 121 10.25 -1.34 9.03
N PHE A 122 10.83 -0.88 7.92
CA PHE A 122 12.19 -1.24 7.52
C PHE A 122 13.28 -0.69 8.47
N TRP A 123 12.97 0.34 9.27
CA TRP A 123 13.91 1.00 10.19
C TRP A 123 13.63 0.69 11.66
N LEU A 124 12.45 0.17 11.99
CA LEU A 124 12.07 -0.18 13.36
C LEU A 124 12.67 -1.52 13.83
N GLN A 125 13.04 -2.41 12.90
CA GLN A 125 13.66 -3.70 13.23
C GLN A 125 15.17 -3.63 13.42
N SER A 126 15.81 -2.50 13.05
CA SER A 126 17.26 -2.35 13.06
C SER A 126 17.80 -1.35 14.09
N ASP A 127 16.96 -0.49 14.69
CA ASP A 127 17.41 0.40 15.77
C ASP A 127 16.27 0.76 16.75
N THR A 128 16.44 0.37 18.02
CA THR A 128 15.47 0.58 19.10
C THR A 128 15.30 2.05 19.53
N LEU A 129 16.20 2.94 19.12
CA LEU A 129 16.21 4.35 19.58
C LEU A 129 15.25 5.28 18.82
N PHE A 130 14.81 4.93 17.60
CA PHE A 130 13.95 5.82 16.79
C PHE A 130 12.45 5.61 17.07
N VAL A 131 12.07 4.42 17.56
CA VAL A 131 10.67 4.09 17.92
C VAL A 131 10.19 5.00 19.05
N ASP A 132 11.04 5.23 20.04
CA ASP A 132 10.73 6.07 21.20
C ASP A 132 10.54 7.54 20.83
N SER A 133 11.23 8.02 19.79
CA SER A 133 11.13 9.41 19.32
C SER A 133 9.91 9.67 18.43
N ILE A 134 9.39 8.64 17.75
CA ILE A 134 8.12 8.73 17.01
C ILE A 134 6.91 8.50 17.92
N GLY A 135 7.02 7.63 18.93
CA GLY A 135 5.98 7.45 19.95
C GLY A 135 5.63 8.75 20.70
N ALA A 136 6.59 9.67 20.81
CA ALA A 136 6.36 11.02 21.34
C ALA A 136 5.54 11.93 20.40
N PHE A 137 5.53 11.67 19.09
CA PHE A 137 4.78 12.45 18.09
C PHE A 137 3.31 12.01 17.98
N THR A 138 3.00 10.75 18.30
CA THR A 138 1.63 10.20 18.27
C THR A 138 0.90 10.28 19.61
N GLN A 139 1.56 10.70 20.70
CA GLN A 139 0.94 10.91 22.02
C GLN A 139 0.12 12.19 22.17
N TRP A 140 -0.15 12.93 21.08
CA TRP A 140 -1.16 13.99 21.08
C TRP A 140 -2.54 13.46 20.65
N LEU A 141 -3.00 12.39 21.30
CA LEU A 141 -4.43 12.17 21.47
C LEU A 141 -4.81 12.82 22.79
N PRO A 142 -5.66 13.86 22.81
CA PRO A 142 -6.15 14.37 24.07
C PRO A 142 -6.95 13.26 24.74
N GLU A 143 -6.48 12.84 25.91
CA GLU A 143 -7.31 12.19 26.92
C GLU A 143 -8.40 13.19 27.37
N THR A 144 -9.40 13.44 26.53
CA THR A 144 -10.64 14.05 26.97
C THR A 144 -11.66 12.94 27.14
N GLY A 145 -11.69 12.42 28.36
CA GLY A 145 -12.72 11.51 28.81
C GLY A 145 -14.09 12.04 28.46
N ILE A 146 -14.89 11.20 27.80
CA ILE A 146 -16.32 11.42 27.62
C ILE A 146 -16.93 11.34 29.03
N PRO A 147 -17.44 12.43 29.61
CA PRO A 147 -18.16 12.33 30.86
C PRO A 147 -19.50 11.67 30.58
N ASN A 148 -19.74 10.53 31.23
CA ASN A 148 -21.05 9.91 31.34
C ASN A 148 -22.09 10.97 31.73
N ARG A 149 -23.03 11.25 30.82
CA ARG A 149 -24.30 11.94 31.12
C ARG A 149 -25.44 10.95 30.93
N LEU A 150 -25.89 10.42 32.06
CA LEU A 150 -27.27 10.24 32.49
C LEU A 150 -28.25 9.59 31.50
N GLN A 151 -28.58 8.32 31.76
CA GLN A 151 -29.97 7.91 31.98
C GLN A 151 -30.19 7.76 33.48
#